data_AF-A0A3L6KTT9-F1
#
_entry.id   AF-A0A3L6KTT9-F1
#
_cell.length_a   1.000
_cell.length_b   1.000
_cell.length_c   1.000
_cell.angle_alpha   90.00
_cell.angle_beta   90.00
_cell.angle_gamma   90.00
#
_symmetry.space_group_name_H-M   'P 1'
#
loop_
_entity.id
_entity.type
_entity.pdbx_description
1 polymer ?
#
loop_
_entity_poly.entity_id
_entity_poly.type
_entity_poly.pdbx_seq_one_letter_code
_entity_poly.pdbx_strand_id
1 'polypeptide(L)'
;MSRAKATTSFIFAAVLVCSQLGAATGNALKAAAWQDMCTTAEQLTKIPALATKKLDQAQAVMADYRDAAMRLTAVAAIRADSGDAIVLAILGSKLLEAAEETAGNLKALRPLSIKAAAAAGTVYGGISDFLNLLSAAHTGITCGCLNAKGDGDIMADTTELASCPIDNEIDLEKDTTGLETVVGDKGFKTLKTTDVKATSTSNTKCVLFQDASAVGNNKLFQKAATFLIAGGTLKVNSAGPTMTTAHGAALAAEQSTAGGKLITQAHAAIKELLSQAETAPASAAKTKVKALAADSNFAKVVVNKLKLIGMEGSGNTLEHNAKVKIKNLLADGCKNFDSKWQALIDTPIYDGKSEKIKTEKACLFPQQQK
;
A
#
# COMPACT_ATOMS: atom_id res chain seq x y z
N MET A 1 54.94 -35.36 -64.52
CA MET A 1 54.36 -34.14 -65.15
C MET A 1 53.24 -34.62 -66.05
N SER A 2 51.96 -34.24 -65.98
CA SER A 2 51.25 -33.15 -65.33
C SER A 2 49.80 -33.62 -65.09
N ARG A 3 49.20 -33.22 -63.95
CA ARG A 3 47.78 -33.43 -63.59
C ARG A 3 46.97 -32.21 -64.06
N ALA A 4 45.72 -32.43 -64.48
CA ALA A 4 44.52 -31.56 -64.27
C ALA A 4 43.44 -31.90 -65.32
N LYS A 5 42.13 -31.85 -65.08
CA LYS A 5 41.28 -31.61 -63.90
C LYS A 5 39.90 -32.11 -64.34
N ALA A 6 39.30 -33.04 -63.59
CA ALA A 6 37.90 -33.39 -63.75
C ALA A 6 37.05 -32.30 -63.09
N THR A 7 36.15 -31.68 -63.84
CA THR A 7 35.24 -30.64 -63.36
C THR A 7 34.08 -31.29 -62.63
N THR A 8 34.25 -31.53 -61.33
CA THR A 8 33.17 -31.99 -60.45
C THR A 8 32.21 -30.82 -60.21
N SER A 9 31.03 -30.84 -60.85
CA SER A 9 29.91 -29.98 -60.47
C SER A 9 29.44 -30.36 -59.07
N PHE A 10 29.77 -29.54 -58.07
CA PHE A 10 29.12 -29.58 -56.76
C PHE A 10 27.74 -28.95 -56.89
N ILE A 11 26.70 -29.80 -56.90
CA ILE A 11 25.34 -29.36 -56.59
C ILE A 11 25.37 -29.00 -55.09
N PHE A 12 25.41 -27.70 -54.80
CA PHE A 12 25.06 -27.20 -53.47
C PHE A 12 23.56 -27.48 -53.27
N ALA A 13 23.24 -28.65 -52.71
CA ALA A 13 22.00 -28.82 -51.99
C ALA A 13 22.09 -27.87 -50.79
N ALA A 14 21.48 -26.68 -50.93
CA ALA A 14 21.12 -25.86 -49.81
C ALA A 14 20.19 -26.71 -48.93
N VAL A 15 20.78 -27.42 -47.97
CA VAL A 15 20.04 -27.98 -46.85
C VAL A 15 19.36 -26.77 -46.23
N LEU A 16 18.05 -26.69 -46.46
CA LEU A 16 17.14 -25.81 -45.75
C LEU A 16 17.53 -25.88 -44.29
N VAL A 17 18.14 -24.80 -43.79
CA VAL A 17 18.08 -24.49 -42.38
C VAL A 17 16.60 -24.42 -42.09
N CYS A 18 16.09 -25.46 -41.45
CA CYS A 18 14.73 -25.52 -40.96
C CYS A 18 14.65 -24.58 -39.76
N SER A 19 14.78 -23.27 -39.99
CA SER A 19 14.29 -22.23 -39.11
C SER A 19 12.78 -22.29 -39.21
N GLN A 20 12.19 -23.31 -38.57
CA GLN A 20 10.81 -23.23 -38.10
C GLN A 20 10.76 -22.16 -37.00
N LEU A 21 10.95 -20.89 -37.39
CA LEU A 21 10.37 -19.78 -36.67
C LEU A 21 8.87 -20.06 -36.71
N GLY A 22 8.33 -20.57 -35.61
CA GLY A 22 6.94 -21.00 -35.55
C GLY A 22 6.06 -19.85 -36.04
N ALA A 23 5.35 -20.08 -37.15
CA ALA A 23 4.42 -19.08 -37.68
C ALA A 23 3.48 -18.65 -36.55
N ALA A 24 3.32 -17.33 -36.38
CA ALA A 24 2.34 -16.81 -35.46
C ALA A 24 0.95 -17.26 -35.95
N THR A 25 0.21 -17.92 -35.07
CA THR A 25 -1.16 -18.39 -35.32
C THR A 25 -2.11 -17.99 -34.19
N GLY A 26 -1.58 -17.43 -33.10
CA GLY A 26 -2.34 -16.98 -31.96
C GLY A 26 -2.85 -15.55 -32.08
N ASN A 27 -3.92 -15.26 -31.34
CA ASN A 27 -4.49 -13.93 -31.25
C ASN A 27 -3.60 -13.01 -30.42
N ALA A 28 -3.37 -11.78 -30.90
CA ALA A 28 -2.83 -10.71 -30.07
C ALA A 28 -3.83 -10.29 -28.98
N LEU A 29 -3.35 -9.47 -28.03
CA LEU A 29 -4.19 -8.84 -27.02
C LEU A 29 -4.75 -7.50 -27.55
N LYS A 30 -6.06 -7.32 -27.41
CA LYS A 30 -6.73 -6.02 -27.60
C LYS A 30 -6.12 -4.97 -26.69
N ALA A 31 -6.20 -3.70 -27.08
CA ALA A 31 -5.62 -2.61 -26.29
C ALA A 31 -6.17 -2.53 -24.86
N ALA A 32 -7.46 -2.86 -24.71
CA ALA A 32 -8.12 -2.91 -23.41
C ALA A 32 -7.44 -3.86 -22.40
N ALA A 33 -6.77 -4.93 -22.87
CA ALA A 33 -6.06 -5.85 -21.98
C ALA A 33 -4.90 -5.14 -21.28
N TRP A 34 -3.98 -4.57 -22.07
CA TRP A 34 -2.79 -3.93 -21.51
C TRP A 34 -3.16 -2.64 -20.79
N GLN A 35 -4.21 -1.92 -21.20
CA GLN A 35 -4.71 -0.75 -20.48
C GLN A 35 -5.25 -1.10 -19.08
N ASP A 36 -6.03 -2.16 -18.96
CA ASP A 36 -6.51 -2.66 -17.66
C ASP A 36 -5.31 -3.06 -16.76
N MET A 37 -4.32 -3.75 -17.33
CA MET A 37 -3.10 -4.15 -16.62
C MET A 37 -2.27 -2.93 -16.17
N CYS A 38 -2.01 -1.97 -17.06
CA CYS A 38 -1.26 -0.76 -16.74
C CYS A 38 -1.95 0.10 -15.70
N THR A 39 -3.27 0.25 -15.78
CA THR A 39 -4.03 0.97 -14.76
C THR A 39 -3.93 0.26 -13.41
N THR A 40 -3.97 -1.07 -13.40
CA THR A 40 -3.78 -1.86 -12.17
C THR A 40 -2.37 -1.66 -11.61
N ALA A 41 -1.34 -1.80 -12.45
CA ALA A 41 0.05 -1.57 -12.10
C ALA A 41 0.26 -0.19 -11.47
N GLU A 42 -0.28 0.87 -12.08
CA GLU A 42 -0.16 2.24 -11.58
C GLU A 42 -0.71 2.37 -10.15
N GLN A 43 -1.85 1.74 -9.85
CA GLN A 43 -2.39 1.77 -8.49
C GLN A 43 -1.56 0.94 -7.51
N LEU A 44 -1.01 -0.20 -7.95
CA LEU A 44 -0.14 -1.02 -7.10
C LEU A 44 1.17 -0.31 -6.73
N THR A 45 1.69 0.57 -7.58
CA THR A 45 2.87 1.38 -7.24
C THR A 45 2.64 2.37 -6.09
N LYS A 46 1.38 2.67 -5.73
CA LYS A 46 1.04 3.56 -4.60
C LYS A 46 1.05 2.84 -3.24
N ILE A 47 1.06 1.51 -3.21
CA ILE A 47 0.96 0.73 -1.97
C ILE A 47 2.18 0.93 -1.05
N PRO A 48 3.42 0.99 -1.56
CA PRO A 48 4.57 1.36 -0.73
C PRO A 48 4.44 2.74 -0.07
N ALA A 49 3.97 3.76 -0.80
CA ALA A 49 3.71 5.09 -0.24
C ALA A 49 2.65 5.06 0.87
N LEU A 50 1.56 4.32 0.68
CA LEU A 50 0.52 4.12 1.71
C LEU A 50 1.09 3.44 2.97
N ALA A 51 1.91 2.41 2.78
CA ALA A 51 2.56 1.69 3.87
C ALA A 51 3.46 2.62 4.70
N THR A 52 4.30 3.43 4.04
CA THR A 52 5.15 4.44 4.69
C THR A 52 4.31 5.47 5.44
N LYS A 53 3.31 6.06 4.77
CA LYS A 53 2.41 7.07 5.37
C LYS A 53 1.78 6.57 6.67
N LYS A 54 1.23 5.34 6.69
CA LYS A 54 0.59 4.79 7.90
C LYS A 54 1.59 4.52 9.03
N LEU A 55 2.79 4.04 8.70
CA LEU A 55 3.85 3.81 9.69
C LEU A 55 4.32 5.13 10.32
N ASP A 56 4.56 6.15 9.49
CA ASP A 56 4.98 7.47 9.94
C ASP A 56 3.92 8.17 10.79
N GLN A 57 2.65 8.07 10.38
CA GLN A 57 1.52 8.59 11.16
C GLN A 57 1.46 7.94 12.55
N ALA A 58 1.56 6.61 12.63
CA ALA A 58 1.55 5.90 13.92
C ALA A 58 2.74 6.28 14.81
N GLN A 59 3.93 6.43 14.22
CA GLN A 59 5.11 6.88 14.94
C GLN A 59 4.96 8.32 15.46
N ALA A 60 4.41 9.22 14.64
CA ALA A 60 4.18 10.61 15.01
C ALA A 60 3.10 10.74 16.10
N VAL A 61 2.03 9.93 16.06
CA VAL A 61 1.03 9.86 17.15
C VAL A 61 1.66 9.40 18.46
N MET A 62 2.50 8.37 18.42
CA MET A 62 3.21 7.88 19.60
C MET A 62 4.15 8.96 20.18
N ALA A 63 4.84 9.71 19.32
CA ALA A 63 5.70 10.83 19.74
C ALA A 63 4.87 11.95 20.40
N ASP A 64 3.77 12.37 19.77
CA ASP A 64 2.87 13.41 20.32
C ASP A 64 2.34 13.03 21.72
N TYR A 65 1.94 11.77 21.91
CA TYR A 65 1.55 11.27 23.23
C TYR A 65 2.67 11.34 24.27
N ARG A 66 3.90 10.93 23.92
CA ARG A 66 5.04 10.96 24.84
C ARG A 66 5.44 12.38 25.19
N ASP A 67 5.51 13.25 24.20
CA ASP A 67 5.90 14.66 24.39
C ASP A 67 4.88 15.38 25.27
N ALA A 68 3.59 15.21 25.00
CA ALA A 68 2.53 15.76 25.82
C ALA A 68 2.54 15.18 27.24
N ALA A 69 2.80 13.88 27.42
CA ALA A 69 2.90 13.27 28.74
C ALA A 69 4.05 13.85 29.58
N MET A 70 5.23 14.02 28.96
CA MET A 70 6.40 14.61 29.63
C MET A 70 6.12 16.05 30.03
N ARG A 71 5.51 16.84 29.13
CA ARG A 71 5.10 18.22 29.42
C ARG A 71 4.13 18.27 30.60
N LEU A 72 3.06 17.47 30.59
CA LEU A 72 2.08 17.45 31.70
C LEU A 72 2.72 17.03 33.03
N THR A 73 3.66 16.10 33.01
CA THR A 73 4.39 15.65 34.21
C THR A 73 5.31 16.74 34.75
N ALA A 74 6.01 17.47 33.87
CA ALA A 74 6.84 18.60 34.27
C ALA A 74 6.00 19.77 34.82
N VAL A 75 4.87 20.08 34.19
CA VAL A 75 3.91 21.08 34.71
C VAL A 75 3.36 20.63 36.06
N ALA A 76 3.03 19.35 36.24
CA ALA A 76 2.57 18.83 37.52
C ALA A 76 3.59 19.05 38.65
N ALA A 77 4.88 18.87 38.38
CA ALA A 77 5.95 19.01 39.37
C ALA A 77 6.12 20.43 39.92
N ILE A 78 5.67 21.46 39.19
CA ILE A 78 5.75 22.87 39.62
C ILE A 78 4.43 23.42 40.16
N ARG A 79 3.35 22.61 40.21
CA ARG A 79 2.07 23.04 40.77
C ARG A 79 2.12 23.00 42.30
N ALA A 80 1.76 24.12 42.92
CA ALA A 80 1.59 24.20 44.37
C ALA A 80 0.35 23.43 44.85
N ASP A 81 -0.70 23.38 44.02
CA ASP A 81 -1.92 22.64 44.34
C ASP A 81 -1.77 21.15 44.01
N SER A 82 -1.84 20.30 45.05
CA SER A 82 -1.65 18.85 44.91
C SER A 82 -2.74 18.19 44.06
N GLY A 83 -3.97 18.71 44.07
CA GLY A 83 -5.06 18.22 43.23
C GLY A 83 -4.78 18.46 41.74
N ASP A 84 -4.32 19.66 41.39
CA ASP A 84 -3.93 20.00 40.02
C ASP A 84 -2.74 19.16 39.57
N ALA A 85 -1.70 19.04 40.41
CA ALA A 85 -0.53 18.23 40.14
C ALA A 85 -0.91 16.78 39.82
N ILE A 86 -1.82 16.19 40.61
CA ILE A 86 -2.23 14.80 40.44
C ILE A 86 -3.08 14.61 39.19
N VAL A 87 -4.03 15.51 38.89
CA VAL A 87 -4.79 15.43 37.64
C VAL A 87 -3.86 15.44 36.43
N LEU A 88 -2.88 16.35 36.40
CA LEU A 88 -1.91 16.45 35.30
C LEU A 88 -0.99 15.22 35.20
N ALA A 89 -0.49 14.71 36.34
CA ALA A 89 0.32 13.49 36.38
C ALA A 89 -0.46 12.27 35.86
N ILE A 90 -1.76 12.18 36.16
CA ILE A 90 -2.63 11.10 35.69
C ILE A 90 -2.89 11.20 34.19
N LEU A 91 -3.14 12.41 33.68
CA LEU A 91 -3.25 12.62 32.25
C LEU A 91 -1.96 12.24 31.52
N GLY A 92 -0.80 12.62 32.06
CA GLY A 92 0.50 12.19 31.55
C GLY A 92 0.62 10.66 31.52
N SER A 93 0.27 9.98 32.62
CA SER A 93 0.23 8.50 32.67
C SER A 93 -0.70 7.90 31.62
N LYS A 94 -1.89 8.47 31.40
CA LYS A 94 -2.84 7.99 30.39
C LYS A 94 -2.38 8.21 28.96
N LEU A 95 -1.61 9.27 28.72
CA LEU A 95 -0.95 9.48 27.43
C LEU A 95 0.20 8.50 27.20
N LEU A 96 0.97 8.16 28.24
CA LEU A 96 1.99 7.10 28.14
C LEU A 96 1.37 5.73 27.85
N GLU A 97 0.28 5.36 28.54
CA GLU A 97 -0.50 4.16 28.22
C GLU A 97 -0.96 4.15 26.76
N ALA A 98 -1.47 5.29 26.25
CA ALA A 98 -1.88 5.42 24.84
C ALA A 98 -0.69 5.33 23.87
N ALA A 99 0.50 5.82 24.26
CA ALA A 99 1.72 5.68 23.48
C ALA A 99 2.19 4.22 23.41
N GLU A 100 2.06 3.46 24.50
CA GLU A 100 2.37 2.02 24.54
C GLU A 100 1.37 1.21 23.70
N GLU A 101 0.08 1.53 23.77
CA GLU A 101 -0.95 0.95 22.89
C GLU A 101 -0.61 1.21 21.42
N THR A 102 -0.22 2.45 21.09
CA THR A 102 0.21 2.83 19.74
C THR A 102 1.47 2.08 19.33
N ALA A 103 2.43 1.87 20.23
CA ALA A 103 3.62 1.06 19.96
C ALA A 103 3.27 -0.42 19.68
N GLY A 104 2.30 -0.98 20.40
CA GLY A 104 1.73 -2.29 20.15
C GLY A 104 1.09 -2.38 18.76
N ASN A 105 0.27 -1.39 18.41
CA ASN A 105 -0.37 -1.29 17.10
C ASN A 105 0.67 -1.12 15.99
N LEU A 106 1.73 -0.34 16.19
CA LEU A 106 2.83 -0.20 15.24
C LEU A 106 3.56 -1.53 15.00
N LYS A 107 3.75 -2.35 16.04
CA LYS A 107 4.34 -3.68 15.91
C LYS A 107 3.47 -4.61 15.05
N ALA A 108 2.15 -4.49 15.12
CA ALA A 108 1.21 -5.22 14.27
C ALA A 108 1.12 -4.64 12.85
N LEU A 109 1.20 -3.31 12.69
CA LEU A 109 1.11 -2.62 11.41
C LEU A 109 2.32 -2.89 10.50
N ARG A 110 3.54 -2.95 11.05
CA ARG A 110 4.77 -3.21 10.27
C ARG A 110 4.70 -4.45 9.37
N PRO A 111 4.39 -5.66 9.86
CA PRO A 111 4.31 -6.83 8.99
C PRO A 111 3.18 -6.72 7.96
N LEU A 112 2.06 -6.05 8.29
CA LEU A 112 0.97 -5.80 7.33
C LEU A 112 1.43 -4.88 6.20
N SER A 113 2.07 -3.76 6.53
CA SER A 113 2.64 -2.80 5.58
C SER A 113 3.66 -3.46 4.64
N ILE A 114 4.61 -4.23 5.19
CA ILE A 114 5.63 -4.94 4.40
C ILE A 114 4.98 -5.97 3.48
N LYS A 115 4.05 -6.77 4.00
CA LYS A 115 3.35 -7.80 3.23
C LYS A 115 2.54 -7.20 2.09
N ALA A 116 1.81 -6.11 2.34
CA ALA A 116 1.03 -5.43 1.32
C ALA A 116 1.93 -4.84 0.23
N ALA A 117 3.01 -4.14 0.59
CA ALA A 117 3.96 -3.57 -0.37
C ALA A 117 4.65 -4.66 -1.21
N ALA A 118 5.12 -5.74 -0.58
CA ALA A 118 5.78 -6.85 -1.27
C ALA A 118 4.82 -7.61 -2.21
N ALA A 119 3.59 -7.85 -1.76
CA ALA A 119 2.59 -8.54 -2.57
C ALA A 119 2.13 -7.66 -3.75
N ALA A 120 1.94 -6.36 -3.54
CA ALA A 120 1.68 -5.39 -4.61
C ALA A 120 2.82 -5.37 -5.63
N GLY A 121 4.08 -5.30 -5.14
CA GLY A 121 5.28 -5.35 -5.97
C GLY A 121 5.40 -6.63 -6.79
N THR A 122 4.96 -7.77 -6.25
CA THR A 122 4.96 -9.05 -6.98
C THR A 122 3.99 -9.03 -8.16
N VAL A 123 2.78 -8.48 -7.98
CA VAL A 123 1.80 -8.37 -9.07
C VAL A 123 2.25 -7.33 -10.08
N TYR A 124 2.71 -6.16 -9.62
CA TYR A 124 3.30 -5.11 -10.45
C TYR A 124 4.44 -5.64 -11.31
N GLY A 125 5.45 -6.28 -10.72
CA GLY A 125 6.58 -6.86 -11.45
C GLY A 125 6.13 -7.91 -12.47
N GLY A 126 5.16 -8.76 -12.11
CA GLY A 126 4.58 -9.71 -13.05
C GLY A 126 3.86 -9.06 -14.24
N ILE A 127 3.24 -7.89 -14.07
CA ILE A 127 2.66 -7.10 -15.16
C ILE A 127 3.79 -6.49 -16.00
N SER A 128 4.76 -5.84 -15.37
CA SER A 128 5.88 -5.16 -16.04
C SER A 128 6.70 -6.13 -16.88
N ASP A 129 7.12 -7.27 -16.32
CA ASP A 129 7.88 -8.31 -17.03
C ASP A 129 7.10 -8.84 -18.23
N PHE A 130 5.79 -9.06 -18.07
CA PHE A 130 4.94 -9.56 -19.13
C PHE A 130 4.79 -8.55 -20.26
N LEU A 131 4.48 -7.29 -19.94
CA LEU A 131 4.33 -6.24 -20.95
C LEU A 131 5.67 -5.92 -21.64
N ASN A 132 6.78 -5.96 -20.91
CA ASN A 132 8.13 -5.87 -21.47
C ASN A 132 8.47 -7.00 -22.43
N LEU A 133 8.13 -8.24 -22.06
CA LEU A 133 8.30 -9.39 -22.95
C LEU A 133 7.50 -9.19 -24.24
N LEU A 134 6.24 -8.76 -24.14
CA LEU A 134 5.38 -8.58 -25.30
C LEU A 134 5.79 -7.38 -26.17
N SER A 135 6.30 -6.31 -25.56
CA SER A 135 6.78 -5.12 -26.24
C SER A 135 8.16 -5.31 -26.87
N ALA A 136 8.96 -6.29 -26.42
CA ALA A 136 10.18 -6.69 -27.11
C ALA A 136 9.90 -7.69 -28.25
N ALA A 137 8.78 -8.43 -28.18
CA ALA A 137 8.45 -9.53 -29.09
C ALA A 137 7.60 -9.11 -30.30
N HIS A 138 7.94 -8.01 -30.98
CA HIS A 138 7.31 -7.59 -32.25
C HIS A 138 8.31 -7.40 -33.38
N THR A 139 7.82 -7.45 -34.63
CA THR A 139 8.59 -7.09 -35.83
C THR A 139 7.69 -6.25 -36.73
N GLY A 140 7.83 -4.93 -36.63
CA GLY A 140 6.89 -3.99 -37.24
C GLY A 140 5.44 -4.26 -36.83
N ILE A 141 4.49 -4.02 -37.74
CA ILE A 141 3.05 -4.23 -37.51
C ILE A 141 2.55 -5.63 -37.94
N THR A 142 3.43 -6.49 -38.47
CA THR A 142 3.02 -7.74 -39.12
C THR A 142 3.03 -8.95 -38.20
N CYS A 143 3.78 -8.87 -37.09
CA CYS A 143 3.92 -9.90 -36.06
C CYS A 143 4.08 -9.24 -34.68
N GLY A 144 3.29 -9.66 -33.70
CA GLY A 144 3.36 -9.15 -32.33
C GLY A 144 2.15 -9.57 -31.49
N CYS A 145 2.22 -9.30 -30.18
CA CYS A 145 1.23 -9.78 -29.21
C CYS A 145 0.36 -8.68 -28.59
N LEU A 146 0.57 -7.41 -28.94
CA LEU A 146 -0.20 -6.28 -28.44
C LEU A 146 -0.75 -5.46 -29.60
N ASN A 147 -2.04 -5.12 -29.55
CA ASN A 147 -2.61 -4.11 -30.45
C ASN A 147 -2.32 -2.71 -29.91
N ALA A 148 -2.02 -1.76 -30.80
CA ALA A 148 -1.82 -0.36 -30.42
C ALA A 148 -3.13 0.27 -29.90
N LYS A 149 -4.24 0.02 -30.59
CA LYS A 149 -5.56 0.59 -30.28
C LYS A 149 -6.67 -0.40 -30.60
N GLY A 150 -7.69 -0.43 -29.74
CA GLY A 150 -8.87 -1.27 -29.91
C GLY A 150 -8.52 -2.73 -30.26
N ASP A 151 -9.12 -3.22 -31.34
CA ASP A 151 -8.86 -4.52 -31.96
C ASP A 151 -8.21 -4.35 -33.35
N GLY A 152 -7.38 -3.32 -33.51
CA GLY A 152 -6.75 -2.95 -34.79
C GLY A 152 -5.36 -3.55 -34.99
N ASP A 153 -4.45 -2.73 -35.49
CA ASP A 153 -3.09 -3.16 -35.83
C ASP A 153 -2.23 -3.46 -34.61
N ILE A 154 -1.23 -4.31 -34.84
CA ILE A 154 -0.16 -4.59 -33.88
C ILE A 154 0.59 -3.29 -33.59
N MET A 155 0.94 -3.13 -32.31
CA MET A 155 1.78 -2.07 -31.80
C MET A 155 3.14 -2.06 -32.52
N ALA A 156 3.47 -0.93 -33.16
CA ALA A 156 4.68 -0.79 -33.96
C ALA A 156 5.94 -0.50 -33.13
N ASP A 157 5.76 0.15 -31.98
CA ASP A 157 6.80 0.51 -31.00
C ASP A 157 6.14 0.71 -29.61
N THR A 158 6.93 1.05 -28.58
CA THR A 158 6.45 1.12 -27.20
C THR A 158 5.76 2.44 -26.81
N THR A 159 5.51 3.37 -27.73
CA THR A 159 4.97 4.72 -27.44
C THR A 159 3.64 4.64 -26.68
N GLU A 160 2.76 3.72 -27.06
CA GLU A 160 1.44 3.51 -26.46
C GLU A 160 1.53 3.00 -25.02
N LEU A 161 2.64 2.33 -24.67
CA LEU A 161 2.92 1.85 -23.32
C LEU A 161 3.61 2.91 -22.45
N ALA A 162 3.94 4.10 -22.97
CA ALA A 162 4.62 5.14 -22.18
C ALA A 162 3.82 5.62 -20.95
N SER A 163 2.49 5.43 -20.96
CA SER A 163 1.63 5.72 -19.82
C SER A 163 1.57 4.58 -18.77
N CYS A 164 2.11 3.41 -19.11
CA CYS A 164 2.21 2.29 -18.21
C CYS A 164 3.46 2.47 -17.34
N PRO A 165 3.41 2.15 -16.04
CA PRO A 165 4.56 2.27 -15.16
C PRO A 165 5.53 1.10 -15.35
N ILE A 166 5.89 0.74 -16.57
CA ILE A 166 6.78 -0.39 -16.83
C ILE A 166 8.21 0.05 -16.49
N ASP A 167 8.91 -0.73 -15.67
CA ASP A 167 10.27 -0.43 -15.17
C ASP A 167 10.42 0.92 -14.45
N ASN A 168 9.31 1.52 -14.00
CA ASN A 168 9.37 2.73 -13.19
C ASN A 168 9.96 2.41 -11.82
N GLU A 169 10.79 3.34 -11.33
CA GLU A 169 11.26 3.31 -9.94
C GLU A 169 10.08 3.40 -8.96
N ILE A 170 10.24 2.75 -7.81
CA ILE A 170 9.26 2.82 -6.74
C ILE A 170 9.38 4.18 -6.05
N ASP A 171 8.29 4.93 -6.09
CA ASP A 171 8.16 6.22 -5.41
C ASP A 171 7.32 6.07 -4.12
N LEU A 172 7.94 6.42 -2.99
CA LEU A 172 7.33 6.34 -1.66
C LEU A 172 6.50 7.59 -1.29
N GLU A 173 6.48 8.60 -2.14
CA GLU A 173 5.76 9.86 -1.95
C GLU A 173 4.51 9.99 -2.84
N LYS A 174 4.19 8.94 -3.62
CA LYS A 174 3.00 8.93 -4.50
C LYS A 174 1.71 9.25 -3.75
N ASP A 175 0.83 10.01 -4.42
CA ASP A 175 -0.53 10.23 -3.94
C ASP A 175 -1.30 8.91 -3.85
N THR A 176 -1.78 8.63 -2.64
CA THR A 176 -2.50 7.41 -2.27
C THR A 176 -4.02 7.55 -2.39
N THR A 177 -4.51 8.73 -2.77
CA THR A 177 -5.94 9.03 -2.89
C THR A 177 -6.63 8.09 -3.89
N GLY A 178 -7.81 7.60 -3.51
CA GLY A 178 -8.69 6.80 -4.36
C GLY A 178 -8.35 5.31 -4.44
N LEU A 179 -7.31 4.84 -3.74
CA LEU A 179 -6.91 3.42 -3.72
C LEU A 179 -8.06 2.48 -3.30
N GLU A 180 -8.87 2.90 -2.34
CA GLU A 180 -10.05 2.17 -1.85
C GLU A 180 -11.14 2.01 -2.92
N THR A 181 -11.20 2.92 -3.90
CA THR A 181 -12.16 2.81 -5.00
C THR A 181 -11.71 1.78 -6.04
N VAL A 182 -10.39 1.64 -6.22
CA VAL A 182 -9.74 0.72 -7.17
C VAL A 182 -9.66 -0.70 -6.61
N VAL A 183 -9.17 -0.82 -5.37
CA VAL A 183 -9.12 -2.08 -4.61
C VAL A 183 -10.51 -2.35 -4.07
N GLY A 184 -11.37 -2.86 -4.95
CA GLY A 184 -12.75 -3.19 -4.61
C GLY A 184 -12.85 -4.33 -3.61
N ASP A 185 -14.07 -4.61 -3.16
CA ASP A 185 -14.28 -5.60 -2.11
C ASP A 185 -13.86 -7.02 -2.46
N LYS A 186 -13.97 -7.38 -3.74
CA LYS A 186 -13.75 -8.73 -4.28
C LYS A 186 -12.49 -8.85 -5.15
N GLY A 187 -11.88 -7.73 -5.55
CA GLY A 187 -10.76 -7.71 -6.48
C GLY A 187 -10.42 -6.30 -6.96
N PHE A 188 -9.62 -6.19 -8.02
CA PHE A 188 -9.23 -4.92 -8.63
C PHE A 188 -10.26 -4.50 -9.69
N LYS A 189 -10.92 -3.35 -9.48
CA LYS A 189 -11.97 -2.86 -10.41
C LYS A 189 -11.44 -2.41 -11.77
N THR A 190 -10.13 -2.19 -11.86
CA THR A 190 -9.42 -1.85 -13.09
C THR A 190 -9.37 -3.01 -14.08
N LEU A 191 -9.49 -4.25 -13.60
CA LEU A 191 -9.48 -5.46 -14.42
C LEU A 191 -10.92 -5.83 -14.79
N LYS A 192 -11.38 -5.41 -15.97
CA LYS A 192 -12.82 -5.37 -16.31
C LYS A 192 -13.17 -5.91 -17.70
N THR A 193 -12.19 -6.12 -18.57
CA THR A 193 -12.46 -6.51 -19.96
C THR A 193 -12.70 -8.02 -20.08
N THR A 194 -13.90 -8.38 -20.54
CA THR A 194 -14.36 -9.78 -20.59
C THR A 194 -13.70 -10.58 -21.69
N ASP A 195 -13.51 -9.99 -22.87
CA ASP A 195 -12.79 -10.61 -23.98
C ASP A 195 -11.69 -9.68 -24.48
N VAL A 196 -10.45 -10.06 -24.22
CA VAL A 196 -9.26 -9.33 -24.64
C VAL A 196 -8.54 -9.96 -25.82
N LYS A 197 -9.14 -10.99 -26.43
CA LYS A 197 -8.61 -11.64 -27.62
C LYS A 197 -8.85 -10.79 -28.86
N ALA A 198 -7.80 -10.52 -29.64
CA ALA A 198 -7.96 -9.84 -30.92
C ALA A 198 -8.70 -10.71 -31.93
N THR A 199 -9.69 -10.18 -32.62
CA THR A 199 -10.53 -10.93 -33.58
C THR A 199 -10.39 -10.47 -35.02
N SER A 200 -9.78 -9.29 -35.24
CA SER A 200 -9.59 -8.67 -36.56
C SER A 200 -8.24 -9.04 -37.19
N THR A 201 -7.55 -8.10 -37.84
CA THR A 201 -6.25 -8.23 -38.53
C THR A 201 -5.12 -8.82 -37.68
N SER A 202 -5.28 -8.80 -36.36
CA SER A 202 -4.30 -9.26 -35.36
C SER A 202 -4.60 -10.65 -34.77
N ASN A 203 -5.58 -11.38 -35.32
CA ASN A 203 -6.06 -12.66 -34.79
C ASN A 203 -5.10 -13.87 -34.99
N THR A 204 -4.04 -13.72 -35.79
CA THR A 204 -3.01 -14.77 -36.00
C THR A 204 -1.59 -14.20 -35.91
N LYS A 205 -1.37 -13.19 -35.07
CA LYS A 205 -0.10 -12.43 -35.06
C LYS A 205 0.77 -12.65 -33.83
N CYS A 206 0.24 -13.28 -32.78
CA CYS A 206 0.97 -13.56 -31.55
C CYS A 206 1.47 -15.00 -31.50
N VAL A 207 2.77 -15.16 -31.27
CA VAL A 207 3.42 -16.48 -31.16
C VAL A 207 3.24 -17.13 -29.78
N LEU A 208 2.82 -16.37 -28.77
CA LEU A 208 2.64 -16.89 -27.40
C LEU A 208 1.28 -17.54 -27.18
N PHE A 209 0.21 -16.99 -27.78
CA PHE A 209 -1.18 -17.46 -27.58
C PHE A 209 -1.67 -18.37 -28.71
N GLN A 210 -0.81 -19.30 -29.14
CA GLN A 210 -1.08 -20.20 -30.26
C GLN A 210 -2.35 -21.03 -30.01
N ASP A 211 -3.15 -21.24 -31.05
CA ASP A 211 -4.33 -22.10 -30.98
C ASP A 211 -3.92 -23.58 -30.79
N ALA A 212 -4.56 -24.27 -29.84
CA ALA A 212 -4.33 -25.68 -29.53
C ALA A 212 -4.74 -26.63 -30.67
N SER A 213 -5.57 -26.17 -31.62
CA SER A 213 -5.96 -26.93 -32.81
C SER A 213 -4.81 -27.20 -33.79
N ALA A 214 -3.66 -26.55 -33.60
CA ALA A 214 -2.43 -26.92 -34.30
C ALA A 214 -1.70 -28.03 -33.54
N VAL A 215 -1.99 -29.27 -33.94
CA VAL A 215 -1.67 -30.59 -33.34
C VAL A 215 -0.16 -30.94 -33.22
N GLY A 216 0.70 -29.97 -32.93
CA GLY A 216 2.14 -30.18 -32.72
C GLY A 216 2.52 -30.09 -31.25
N ASN A 217 3.22 -31.10 -30.73
CA ASN A 217 3.83 -31.11 -29.38
C ASN A 217 5.01 -30.13 -29.23
N ASN A 218 5.02 -29.05 -30.01
CA ASN A 218 6.11 -28.09 -30.15
C ASN A 218 5.67 -26.64 -29.91
N LYS A 219 4.53 -26.41 -29.25
CA LYS A 219 3.96 -25.08 -29.02
C LYS A 219 3.82 -24.74 -27.52
N LEU A 220 3.95 -23.46 -27.20
CA LEU A 220 3.69 -22.95 -25.85
C LEU A 220 2.19 -23.10 -25.52
N PHE A 221 1.88 -23.46 -24.27
CA PHE A 221 0.50 -23.70 -23.78
C PHE A 221 -0.29 -24.82 -24.49
N GLN A 222 0.41 -25.79 -25.11
CA GLN A 222 -0.21 -26.96 -25.77
C GLN A 222 -1.08 -27.84 -24.86
N LYS A 223 -0.84 -27.81 -23.54
CA LYS A 223 -1.69 -28.51 -22.58
C LYS A 223 -2.94 -27.66 -22.36
N ALA A 224 -4.11 -28.21 -22.69
CA ALA A 224 -5.41 -27.64 -22.33
C ALA A 224 -5.47 -27.36 -20.82
N ALA A 225 -5.50 -26.07 -20.47
CA ALA A 225 -5.45 -25.61 -19.09
C ALA A 225 -6.04 -24.20 -18.99
N THR A 226 -6.49 -23.86 -17.78
CA THR A 226 -6.78 -22.48 -17.39
C THR A 226 -5.72 -22.03 -16.40
N PHE A 227 -5.09 -20.89 -16.69
CA PHE A 227 -4.02 -20.33 -15.88
C PHE A 227 -4.03 -18.79 -15.98
N LEU A 228 -3.40 -18.14 -15.01
CA LEU A 228 -3.27 -16.69 -14.94
C LEU A 228 -1.79 -16.31 -15.12
N ILE A 229 -1.54 -15.27 -15.90
CA ILE A 229 -0.23 -14.68 -16.19
C ILE A 229 -0.27 -13.18 -15.94
N ALA A 230 0.84 -12.47 -16.23
CA ALA A 230 0.95 -11.01 -16.05
C ALA A 230 0.68 -10.59 -14.59
N GLY A 231 1.40 -11.19 -13.64
CA GLY A 231 1.14 -10.99 -12.20
C GLY A 231 -0.22 -11.53 -11.73
N GLY A 232 -0.89 -12.33 -12.54
CA GLY A 232 -2.22 -12.86 -12.26
C GLY A 232 -3.36 -12.02 -12.86
N THR A 233 -3.07 -10.98 -13.65
CA THR A 233 -4.09 -10.05 -14.18
C THR A 233 -4.72 -10.49 -15.50
N LEU A 234 -4.11 -11.44 -16.20
CA LEU A 234 -4.63 -12.01 -17.44
C LEU A 234 -4.92 -13.49 -17.25
N LYS A 235 -6.18 -13.88 -17.40
CA LYS A 235 -6.61 -15.28 -17.40
C LYS A 235 -6.67 -15.80 -18.82
N VAL A 236 -6.03 -16.94 -19.04
CA VAL A 236 -5.94 -17.62 -20.33
C VAL A 236 -6.51 -19.03 -20.18
N ASN A 237 -7.40 -19.41 -21.10
CA ASN A 237 -7.86 -20.78 -21.25
C ASN A 237 -7.38 -21.34 -22.59
N SER A 238 -6.42 -22.26 -22.59
CA SER A 238 -5.86 -22.84 -23.82
C SER A 238 -6.74 -23.91 -24.47
N ALA A 239 -7.78 -24.42 -23.78
CA ALA A 239 -8.68 -25.46 -24.32
C ALA A 239 -9.70 -24.92 -25.33
N GLY A 240 -10.06 -23.65 -25.20
CA GLY A 240 -10.86 -22.89 -26.15
C GLY A 240 -10.45 -21.44 -25.96
N PRO A 241 -9.54 -20.89 -26.79
CA PRO A 241 -8.69 -19.73 -26.49
C PRO A 241 -9.54 -18.51 -26.14
N THR A 242 -9.87 -18.38 -24.86
CA THR A 242 -10.49 -17.21 -24.26
C THR A 242 -9.48 -16.56 -23.35
N MET A 243 -9.47 -15.23 -23.40
CA MET A 243 -8.55 -14.40 -22.64
C MET A 243 -9.35 -13.28 -22.01
N THR A 244 -9.15 -13.04 -20.72
CA THR A 244 -9.94 -12.05 -19.97
C THR A 244 -9.14 -11.41 -18.83
N THR A 245 -9.35 -10.11 -18.62
CA THR A 245 -8.92 -9.40 -17.40
C THR A 245 -10.06 -9.33 -16.38
N ALA A 246 -11.33 -9.41 -16.81
CA ALA A 246 -12.51 -9.22 -15.94
C ALA A 246 -12.58 -10.14 -14.71
N HIS A 247 -11.91 -11.29 -14.73
CA HIS A 247 -11.79 -12.16 -13.55
C HIS A 247 -11.16 -11.43 -12.34
N GLY A 248 -10.31 -10.44 -12.61
CA GLY A 248 -9.60 -9.65 -11.60
C GLY A 248 -10.52 -8.83 -10.70
N ALA A 249 -11.76 -8.58 -11.10
CA ALA A 249 -12.77 -7.95 -10.27
C ALA A 249 -13.33 -8.88 -9.15
N ALA A 250 -13.09 -10.19 -9.25
CA ALA A 250 -13.59 -11.21 -8.31
C ALA A 250 -12.55 -12.34 -8.09
N LEU A 251 -11.47 -12.05 -7.37
CA LEU A 251 -10.28 -12.90 -7.25
C LEU A 251 -10.47 -14.15 -6.37
N ALA A 252 -11.47 -14.18 -5.50
CA ALA A 252 -11.69 -15.31 -4.59
C ALA A 252 -11.84 -16.65 -5.35
N ALA A 253 -12.43 -16.63 -6.54
CA ALA A 253 -12.59 -17.82 -7.38
C ALA A 253 -11.28 -18.32 -8.02
N GLU A 254 -10.23 -17.49 -8.03
CA GLU A 254 -8.99 -17.77 -8.76
C GLU A 254 -7.85 -18.25 -7.86
N GLN A 255 -8.08 -18.35 -6.54
CA GLN A 255 -7.08 -18.78 -5.55
C GLN A 255 -6.44 -20.13 -5.89
N SER A 256 -7.21 -21.05 -6.49
CA SER A 256 -6.77 -22.39 -6.88
C SER A 256 -6.32 -22.49 -8.34
N THR A 257 -6.53 -21.44 -9.14
CA THR A 257 -6.08 -21.41 -10.54
C THR A 257 -4.56 -21.21 -10.57
N ALA A 258 -3.87 -21.92 -11.45
CA ALA A 258 -2.42 -21.75 -11.61
C ALA A 258 -2.10 -20.27 -11.90
N GLY A 259 -1.21 -19.66 -11.11
CA GLY A 259 -0.88 -18.22 -11.21
C GLY A 259 -1.81 -17.27 -10.44
N GLY A 260 -2.94 -17.73 -9.89
CA GLY A 260 -3.93 -16.86 -9.21
C GLY A 260 -3.67 -16.59 -7.73
N LYS A 261 -2.81 -17.40 -7.08
CA LYS A 261 -2.52 -17.27 -5.64
C LYS A 261 -1.93 -15.91 -5.26
N LEU A 262 -0.96 -15.42 -6.03
CA LEU A 262 -0.21 -14.20 -5.68
C LEU A 262 -1.07 -12.94 -5.81
N ILE A 263 -1.88 -12.83 -6.87
CA ILE A 263 -2.79 -11.69 -7.05
C ILE A 263 -3.90 -11.67 -5.98
N THR A 264 -4.41 -12.83 -5.59
CA THR A 264 -5.40 -12.95 -4.51
C THR A 264 -4.80 -12.58 -3.15
N GLN A 265 -3.56 -13.01 -2.89
CA GLN A 265 -2.80 -12.61 -1.70
C GLN A 265 -2.51 -11.10 -1.66
N ALA A 266 -2.15 -10.51 -2.81
CA ALA A 266 -1.93 -9.07 -2.92
C ALA A 266 -3.21 -8.29 -2.62
N HIS A 267 -4.34 -8.66 -3.23
CA HIS A 267 -5.63 -8.05 -2.94
C HIS A 267 -5.99 -8.11 -1.45
N ALA A 268 -5.87 -9.28 -0.84
CA ALA A 268 -6.17 -9.46 0.59
C ALA A 268 -5.27 -8.60 1.49
N ALA A 269 -3.95 -8.60 1.25
CA ALA A 269 -3.00 -7.84 2.04
C ALA A 269 -3.19 -6.31 1.89
N ILE A 270 -3.46 -5.84 0.67
CA ILE A 270 -3.72 -4.43 0.39
C ILE A 270 -5.03 -4.00 1.07
N LYS A 271 -6.09 -4.81 0.99
CA LYS A 271 -7.36 -4.54 1.66
C LYS A 271 -7.20 -4.46 3.18
N GLU A 272 -6.41 -5.37 3.75
CA GLU A 272 -6.10 -5.38 5.18
C GLU A 272 -5.33 -4.11 5.60
N LEU A 273 -4.35 -3.65 4.81
CA LEU A 273 -3.65 -2.39 5.06
C LEU A 273 -4.58 -1.18 4.95
N LEU A 274 -5.44 -1.12 3.92
CA LEU A 274 -6.41 -0.04 3.73
C LEU A 274 -7.39 0.07 4.90
N SER A 275 -7.75 -1.06 5.52
CA SER A 275 -8.65 -1.08 6.69
C SER A 275 -8.03 -0.53 7.97
N GLN A 276 -6.70 -0.33 8.02
CA GLN A 276 -6.03 0.23 9.19
C GLN A 276 -6.35 1.73 9.31
N ALA A 277 -6.79 2.16 10.49
CA ALA A 277 -7.17 3.54 10.75
C ALA A 277 -6.02 4.53 10.48
N GLU A 278 -6.37 5.71 9.96
CA GLU A 278 -5.46 6.86 9.90
C GLU A 278 -5.80 7.80 11.05
N THR A 279 -4.80 8.17 11.85
CA THR A 279 -4.96 9.13 12.94
C THR A 279 -4.13 10.36 12.64
N ALA A 280 -4.74 11.55 12.71
CA ALA A 280 -4.02 12.82 12.50
C ALA A 280 -2.98 13.05 13.62
N PRO A 281 -1.66 13.09 13.29
CA PRO A 281 -0.62 13.04 14.33
C PRO A 281 -0.56 14.24 15.26
N ALA A 282 -0.63 15.47 14.72
CA ALA A 282 -0.35 16.71 15.46
C ALA A 282 -1.44 17.13 16.47
N SER A 283 -2.48 16.31 16.65
CA SER A 283 -3.58 16.60 17.59
C SER A 283 -4.03 15.38 18.38
N ALA A 284 -3.24 14.30 18.34
CA ALA A 284 -3.61 13.04 18.96
C ALA A 284 -3.70 13.18 20.48
N ALA A 285 -2.68 13.75 21.12
CA ALA A 285 -2.63 13.99 22.56
C ALA A 285 -3.74 14.95 23.01
N LYS A 286 -3.90 16.07 22.31
CA LYS A 286 -4.98 17.03 22.55
C LYS A 286 -6.35 16.35 22.51
N THR A 287 -6.60 15.54 21.47
CA THR A 287 -7.87 14.82 21.29
C THR A 287 -8.09 13.78 22.40
N LYS A 288 -7.06 13.03 22.77
CA LYS A 288 -7.14 12.05 23.86
C LYS A 288 -7.40 12.71 25.22
N VAL A 289 -6.71 13.81 25.53
CA VAL A 289 -6.93 14.57 26.77
C VAL A 289 -8.31 15.18 26.81
N LYS A 290 -8.82 15.68 25.67
CA LYS A 290 -10.19 16.19 25.55
C LYS A 290 -11.21 15.10 25.88
N ALA A 291 -11.04 13.91 25.30
CA ALA A 291 -11.91 12.77 25.56
C ALA A 291 -11.87 12.33 27.04
N LEU A 292 -10.67 12.27 27.64
CA LEU A 292 -10.51 11.96 29.07
C LEU A 292 -11.17 12.99 29.98
N ALA A 293 -11.03 14.29 29.66
CA ALA A 293 -11.64 15.36 30.43
C ALA A 293 -13.18 15.34 30.37
N ALA A 294 -13.75 14.86 29.26
CA ALA A 294 -15.20 14.71 29.09
C ALA A 294 -15.74 13.40 29.68
N ASP A 295 -14.89 12.43 30.03
CA ASP A 295 -15.31 11.14 30.58
C ASP A 295 -15.69 11.28 32.07
N SER A 296 -16.97 11.03 32.35
CA SER A 296 -17.53 11.02 33.70
C SER A 296 -16.83 10.07 34.69
N ASN A 297 -16.15 9.03 34.20
CA ASN A 297 -15.40 8.08 35.03
C ASN A 297 -13.95 8.49 35.27
N PHE A 298 -13.41 9.47 34.52
CA PHE A 298 -12.03 9.91 34.69
C PHE A 298 -11.77 10.46 36.10
N ALA A 299 -12.73 11.20 36.66
CA ALA A 299 -12.65 11.67 38.05
C ALA A 299 -12.49 10.54 39.07
N LYS A 300 -13.11 9.37 38.85
CA LYS A 300 -12.95 8.20 39.74
C LYS A 300 -11.54 7.61 39.66
N VAL A 301 -10.94 7.61 38.47
CA VAL A 301 -9.54 7.21 38.28
C VAL A 301 -8.61 8.14 39.06
N VAL A 302 -8.90 9.45 39.05
CA VAL A 302 -8.18 10.45 39.84
C VAL A 302 -8.30 10.17 41.34
N VAL A 303 -9.51 9.90 41.84
CA VAL A 303 -9.76 9.56 43.26
C VAL A 303 -8.93 8.37 43.73
N ASN A 304 -8.85 7.30 42.93
CA ASN A 304 -8.10 6.11 43.33
C ASN A 304 -6.61 6.43 43.54
N LYS A 305 -6.03 7.30 42.72
CA LYS A 305 -4.63 7.74 42.88
C LYS A 305 -4.45 8.77 44.00
N LEU A 306 -5.41 9.67 44.23
CA LEU A 306 -5.41 10.57 45.39
C LEU A 306 -5.38 9.80 46.70
N LYS A 307 -6.17 8.72 46.82
CA LYS A 307 -6.18 7.84 48.00
C LYS A 307 -4.86 7.10 48.20
N LEU A 308 -4.25 6.61 47.12
CA LEU A 308 -2.98 5.88 47.18
C LEU A 308 -1.83 6.74 47.75
N ILE A 309 -1.86 8.06 47.54
CA ILE A 309 -0.85 8.97 48.08
C ILE A 309 -1.21 9.55 49.46
N GLY A 310 -2.26 9.02 50.10
CA GLY A 310 -2.66 9.41 51.46
C GLY A 310 -3.45 10.70 51.57
N MET A 311 -4.09 11.19 50.50
CA MET A 311 -4.96 12.36 50.62
C MET A 311 -6.20 12.03 51.47
N GLU A 312 -6.38 12.76 52.57
CA GLU A 312 -7.51 12.59 53.49
C GLU A 312 -8.84 13.00 52.84
N GLY A 313 -9.90 12.23 53.11
CA GLY A 313 -11.25 12.56 52.67
C GLY A 313 -12.11 11.35 52.29
N SER A 314 -13.43 11.54 52.31
CA SER A 314 -14.37 10.53 51.81
C SER A 314 -14.29 10.40 50.28
N GLY A 315 -14.69 9.26 49.73
CA GLY A 315 -14.70 9.03 48.27
C GLY A 315 -15.49 10.11 47.51
N ASN A 316 -16.63 10.55 48.04
CA ASN A 316 -17.46 11.57 47.43
C ASN A 316 -16.79 12.96 47.45
N THR A 317 -16.11 13.30 48.55
CA THR A 317 -15.39 14.57 48.70
C THR A 317 -14.22 14.64 47.71
N LEU A 318 -13.45 13.56 47.60
CA LEU A 318 -12.33 13.46 46.67
C LEU A 318 -12.80 13.48 45.20
N GLU A 319 -13.94 12.83 44.89
CA GLU A 319 -14.49 12.84 43.54
C GLU A 319 -14.97 14.23 43.13
N HIS A 320 -15.63 14.95 44.04
CA HIS A 320 -16.03 16.34 43.80
C HIS A 320 -14.80 17.23 43.56
N ASN A 321 -13.74 17.08 44.39
CA ASN A 321 -12.48 17.79 44.20
C ASN A 321 -11.88 17.49 42.81
N ALA A 322 -11.72 16.22 42.45
CA ALA A 322 -11.20 15.81 41.14
C ALA A 322 -11.99 16.43 39.97
N LYS A 323 -13.34 16.43 40.04
CA LYS A 323 -14.20 17.07 39.03
C LYS A 323 -13.94 18.58 38.92
N VAL A 324 -13.84 19.28 40.06
CA VAL A 324 -13.52 20.72 40.08
C VAL A 324 -12.15 20.98 39.44
N LYS A 325 -11.15 20.15 39.73
CA LYS A 325 -9.80 20.28 39.18
C LYS A 325 -9.78 20.04 37.67
N ILE A 326 -10.43 18.98 37.19
CA ILE A 326 -10.58 18.70 35.76
C ILE A 326 -11.27 19.88 35.05
N LYS A 327 -12.36 20.41 35.61
CA LYS A 327 -13.07 21.58 35.07
C LYS A 327 -12.18 22.81 35.00
N ASN A 328 -11.41 23.09 36.06
CA ASN A 328 -10.56 24.28 36.11
C ASN A 328 -9.38 24.19 35.13
N LEU A 329 -8.78 23.00 35.01
CA LEU A 329 -7.61 22.75 34.17
C LEU A 329 -7.98 22.57 32.70
N LEU A 330 -9.12 21.97 32.38
CA LEU A 330 -9.45 21.49 31.03
C LEU A 330 -10.88 21.80 30.58
N ALA A 331 -11.68 22.51 31.39
CA ALA A 331 -13.07 22.83 31.08
C ALA A 331 -13.92 21.61 30.72
N ASP A 332 -13.68 20.46 31.35
CA ASP A 332 -14.42 19.21 31.12
C ASP A 332 -14.46 18.79 29.63
N GLY A 333 -13.43 19.15 28.84
CA GLY A 333 -13.38 18.88 27.41
C GLY A 333 -14.34 19.71 26.54
N CYS A 334 -15.01 20.71 27.13
CA CYS A 334 -16.05 21.51 26.49
C CYS A 334 -15.48 22.75 25.74
N LYS A 335 -16.32 23.77 25.48
CA LYS A 335 -16.01 24.93 24.60
C LYS A 335 -14.69 25.65 24.91
N ASN A 336 -14.24 25.65 26.17
CA ASN A 336 -13.01 26.32 26.60
C ASN A 336 -11.80 25.37 26.71
N PHE A 337 -11.93 24.11 26.31
CA PHE A 337 -10.84 23.13 26.40
C PHE A 337 -9.61 23.56 25.60
N ASP A 338 -9.78 24.04 24.38
CA ASP A 338 -8.66 24.33 23.48
C ASP A 338 -7.72 25.42 24.04
N SER A 339 -8.29 26.49 24.60
CA SER A 339 -7.50 27.56 25.23
C SER A 339 -6.84 27.10 26.53
N LYS A 340 -7.52 26.26 27.32
CA LYS A 340 -7.01 25.66 28.55
C LYS A 340 -5.85 24.70 28.29
N TRP A 341 -6.00 23.83 27.29
CA TRP A 341 -4.95 22.94 26.82
C TRP A 341 -3.73 23.73 26.35
N GLN A 342 -3.94 24.77 25.53
CA GLN A 342 -2.83 25.59 25.05
C GLN A 342 -2.09 26.27 26.20
N ALA A 343 -2.80 26.84 27.18
CA ALA A 343 -2.19 27.45 28.35
C ALA A 343 -1.39 26.44 29.21
N LEU A 344 -1.85 25.18 29.31
CA LEU A 344 -1.09 24.12 29.99
C LEU A 344 0.19 23.78 29.23
N ILE A 345 0.11 23.63 27.91
CA ILE A 345 1.25 23.29 27.07
C ILE A 345 2.28 24.41 26.99
N ASP A 346 1.84 25.67 27.02
CA ASP A 346 2.70 26.85 27.01
C ASP A 346 3.23 27.22 28.41
N THR A 347 2.93 26.41 29.44
CA THR A 347 3.46 26.66 30.78
C THR A 347 4.99 26.62 30.73
N PRO A 348 5.68 27.71 31.11
CA PRO A 348 7.13 27.73 31.07
C PRO A 348 7.73 26.76 32.08
N ILE A 349 8.68 25.94 31.64
CA ILE A 349 9.41 24.99 32.48
C ILE A 349 10.90 25.39 32.43
N TYR A 350 11.56 25.40 33.58
CA TYR A 350 12.98 25.67 33.65
C TYR A 350 13.77 24.47 33.11
N ASP A 351 14.58 24.68 32.07
CA ASP A 351 15.31 23.62 31.36
C ASP A 351 16.66 23.26 32.00
N GLY A 352 17.06 23.97 33.07
CA GLY A 352 18.36 23.78 33.72
C GLY A 352 19.57 24.28 32.91
N LYS A 353 19.35 24.93 31.75
CA LYS A 353 20.42 25.33 30.81
C LYS A 353 20.68 26.85 30.79
N SER A 354 19.81 27.66 31.39
CA SER A 354 20.07 29.08 31.63
C SER A 354 19.21 29.65 32.76
N GLU A 355 19.64 30.71 33.45
CA GLU A 355 18.85 31.42 34.49
C GLU A 355 17.55 32.06 33.96
N LYS A 356 17.31 32.04 32.65
CA LYS A 356 16.09 32.57 32.04
C LYS A 356 15.09 31.44 31.81
N ILE A 357 13.91 31.57 32.40
CA ILE A 357 12.74 30.75 32.07
C ILE A 357 12.44 30.94 30.58
N LYS A 358 12.68 29.91 29.76
CA LYS A 358 12.29 29.88 28.34
C LYS A 358 11.14 28.90 28.20
N THR A 359 10.10 29.28 27.49
CA THR A 359 9.20 28.31 26.84
C THR A 359 10.00 27.60 25.76
N GLU A 360 10.74 26.55 26.10
CA GLU A 360 11.14 25.58 25.08
C GLU A 360 9.84 24.94 24.58
N LYS A 361 9.39 25.38 23.39
CA LYS A 361 8.51 24.55 22.57
C LYS A 361 9.21 23.20 22.50
N ALA A 362 8.63 22.15 23.09
CA ALA A 362 9.39 20.90 23.23
C ALA A 362 9.96 20.50 21.89
N CYS A 363 11.24 20.16 21.94
CA CYS A 363 12.02 19.73 20.82
C CYS A 363 11.18 18.74 19.99
N LEU A 364 10.79 19.19 18.80
CA LEU A 364 10.75 18.28 17.67
C LEU A 364 12.08 17.54 17.73
N PHE A 365 12.06 16.25 18.06
CA PHE A 365 13.22 15.41 17.82
C PHE A 365 13.66 15.71 16.39
N PRO A 366 14.91 16.12 16.14
CA PRO A 366 15.38 16.25 14.78
C PRO A 366 15.19 14.88 14.17
N GLN A 367 14.26 14.78 13.21
CA GLN A 367 14.26 13.68 12.28
C GLN A 367 15.70 13.63 11.77
N GLN A 368 16.37 12.53 12.06
CA GLN A 368 17.68 12.25 11.52
C GLN A 368 17.53 12.39 10.01
N GLN A 369 18.15 13.44 9.49
CA GLN A 369 18.46 13.55 8.08
C GLN A 369 19.12 12.23 7.66
N LYS A 370 18.48 11.53 6.73
CA LYS A 370 19.14 10.88 5.62
C LYS A 370 18.18 10.71 4.48
#